data_AF-M4UMJ4-F1
#
_entry.id   AF-M4UMJ4-F1
#
_cell.length_a   1.000
_cell.length_b   1.000
_cell.length_c   1.000
_cell.angle_alpha   90.00
_cell.angle_beta   90.00
_cell.angle_gamma   90.00
#
_symmetry.space_group_name_H-M   'P 1'
#
loop_
_entity.id
_entity.type
_entity.pdbx_description
1 polymer ?
#
loop_
_entity_poly.entity_id
_entity_poly.type
_entity_poly.pdbx_seq_one_letter_code
_entity_poly.pdbx_strand_id
1 'polypeptide(L)' 'MYILDLRHCRCPLSLLKLKEFLLTNPLVSVQILFATEVAMQDILYYLKKKNYQYQVDMLKIQLQAKG' A
#
# COMPACT_ATOMS: atom_id res chain seq x y z
N MET A 1 -7.84 -9.54 7.59
CA MET A 1 -6.66 -8.69 7.34
C MET A 1 -5.97 -9.22 6.10
N TYR A 2 -5.81 -8.42 5.06
CA TYR A 2 -5.23 -8.85 3.78
C TYR A 2 -3.74 -8.52 3.73
N ILE A 3 -2.97 -9.28 2.95
CA ILE A 3 -1.55 -9.00 2.70
C ILE A 3 -1.38 -8.76 1.20
N LEU A 4 -0.86 -7.59 0.85
CA LEU A 4 -0.47 -7.24 -0.51
C LEU A 4 1.05 -7.24 -0.60
N ASP A 5 1.61 -8.32 -1.16
CA ASP A 5 3.05 -8.44 -1.34
C ASP A 5 3.52 -7.79 -2.65
N LEU A 6 4.19 -6.66 -2.54
CA LEU A 6 4.76 -5.91 -3.67
C LEU A 6 6.28 -6.06 -3.76
N ARG A 7 6.93 -6.90 -2.94
CA ARG A 7 8.39 -7.04 -2.91
C ARG A 7 8.98 -7.48 -4.26
N HIS A 8 8.24 -8.27 -5.01
CA HIS A 8 8.65 -8.75 -6.33
C HIS A 8 8.19 -7.84 -7.49
N CYS A 9 7.50 -6.73 -7.19
CA CYS A 9 7.02 -5.79 -8.20
C CYS A 9 7.95 -4.57 -8.26
N ARG A 10 8.46 -4.27 -9.46
CA ARG A 10 9.18 -3.01 -9.70
C ARG A 10 8.20 -1.86 -9.90
N CYS A 11 8.60 -0.64 -9.56
CA CYS A 11 7.84 0.55 -9.97
C CYS A 11 7.80 0.63 -11.51
N PRO A 12 6.66 1.03 -12.13
CA PRO A 12 5.42 1.54 -11.51
C PRO A 12 4.36 0.45 -11.21
N LEU A 13 4.64 -0.83 -11.47
CA LEU A 13 3.65 -1.91 -11.35
C LEU A 13 3.15 -2.14 -9.91
N SER A 14 4.01 -1.92 -8.91
CA SER A 14 3.66 -2.00 -7.49
C SER A 14 2.53 -1.02 -7.12
N LEU A 15 2.63 0.23 -7.58
CA LEU A 15 1.62 1.27 -7.40
C LEU A 15 0.31 0.96 -8.12
N LEU A 16 0.38 0.40 -9.33
CA LEU A 16 -0.81 0.01 -10.09
C LEU A 16 -1.59 -1.09 -9.35
N LYS A 17 -0.90 -2.15 -8.92
CA LYS A 17 -1.52 -3.25 -8.15
C LYS A 17 -2.13 -2.77 -6.83
N LEU A 18 -1.44 -1.86 -6.14
CA LEU A 18 -1.99 -1.25 -4.93
C LEU A 18 -3.28 -0.48 -5.22
N LYS A 19 -3.28 0.34 -6.29
CA LYS A 19 -4.45 1.11 -6.69
C LYS A 19 -5.63 0.19 -7.04
N GLU A 20 -5.41 -0.83 -7.85
CA GLU A 20 -6.45 -1.80 -8.21
C GLU A 20 -7.00 -2.49 -6.96
N PHE A 21 -6.13 -2.98 -6.08
CA PHE A 21 -6.54 -3.63 -4.84
C PHE A 21 -7.45 -2.73 -3.99
N LEU A 22 -7.07 -1.47 -3.81
CA LEU A 22 -7.82 -0.51 -2.97
C LEU A 22 -9.14 -0.05 -3.59
N LEU A 23 -9.24 -0.06 -4.92
CA LEU A 23 -10.50 0.23 -5.62
C LEU A 23 -11.49 -0.93 -5.48
N THR A 24 -11.00 -2.17 -5.53
CA THR A 24 -11.85 -3.36 -5.37
C THR A 24 -12.19 -3.66 -3.90
N ASN A 25 -11.34 -3.25 -2.96
CA ASN A 25 -11.46 -3.57 -1.53
C ASN A 25 -11.41 -2.31 -0.63
N PRO A 26 -12.36 -1.36 -0.76
CA PRO A 26 -12.28 -0.06 -0.08
C PRO A 26 -12.44 -0.12 1.45
N LEU A 27 -13.10 -1.15 1.98
CA LEU A 27 -13.42 -1.31 3.40
C LEU A 27 -12.48 -2.28 4.12
N VAL A 28 -11.32 -2.56 3.55
CA VAL A 28 -10.45 -3.64 4.01
C VAL A 28 -9.15 -3.09 4.58
N SER A 29 -8.81 -3.53 5.79
CA SER A 29 -7.47 -3.35 6.34
C SER A 29 -6.47 -4.29 5.64
N VAL A 30 -5.42 -3.71 5.08
CA VAL A 30 -4.40 -4.42 4.30
C VAL A 30 -2.99 -4.07 4.77
N GLN A 31 -2.14 -5.07 4.84
CA GLN A 31 -0.71 -4.95 5.05
C GLN A 31 0.02 -5.01 3.71
N ILE A 32 0.78 -3.97 3.38
CA ILE A 32 1.53 -3.85 2.14
C ILE A 32 3.00 -4.15 2.44
N LEU A 33 3.59 -5.12 1.75
CA LEU A 33 5.02 -5.44 1.84
C LEU A 33 5.75 -4.85 0.62
N PHE A 34 6.92 -4.26 0.84
CA PHE A 34 7.73 -3.62 -0.21
C PHE A 34 9.21 -4.00 -0.07
N ALA A 35 9.96 -3.91 -1.16
CA ALA A 35 11.36 -4.35 -1.19
C ALA A 35 12.37 -3.22 -0.98
N THR A 36 12.00 -1.97 -1.26
CA THR A 36 12.93 -0.83 -1.20
C THR A 36 12.27 0.38 -0.57
N GLU A 37 13.10 1.26 0.01
CA GLU A 37 12.65 2.53 0.57
C GLU A 37 12.02 3.45 -0.50
N VAL A 38 12.55 3.43 -1.73
CA VAL A 38 11.97 4.18 -2.85
C VAL A 38 10.53 3.73 -3.12
N ALA A 39 10.28 2.41 -3.17
CA ALA A 39 8.94 1.89 -3.35
C ALA A 39 8.00 2.24 -2.18
N MET A 40 8.53 2.25 -0.95
CA MET A 40 7.79 2.74 0.21
C MET A 40 7.36 4.20 0.03
N GLN A 41 8.28 5.10 -0.32
CA GLN A 41 7.98 6.52 -0.49
C GLN A 41 6.90 6.77 -1.56
N ASP A 42 6.98 6.05 -2.68
CA ASP A 42 5.98 6.09 -3.75
C ASP A 42 4.58 5.68 -3.25
N ILE A 43 4.51 4.58 -2.48
CA ILE A 43 3.27 4.09 -1.86
C ILE A 43 2.73 5.13 -0.87
N LEU A 44 3.57 5.65 0.03
CA LEU A 44 3.17 6.65 1.03
C LEU A 44 2.64 7.94 0.37
N TYR A 45 3.31 8.40 -0.69
CA TYR A 45 2.86 9.56 -1.45
C TYR A 45 1.46 9.35 -2.02
N TYR A 46 1.21 8.19 -2.64
CA TYR A 46 -0.11 7.84 -3.16
C TYR A 46 -1.18 7.80 -2.05
N LEU A 47 -0.87 7.12 -0.93
CA LEU A 47 -1.81 6.98 0.18
C LEU A 47 -2.17 8.33 0.81
N LYS A 48 -1.18 9.20 1.01
CA LYS A 48 -1.37 10.58 1.48
C LYS A 48 -2.24 11.37 0.52
N LYS A 49 -1.98 11.29 -0.79
CA LYS A 49 -2.78 11.96 -1.83
C LYS A 49 -4.24 11.49 -1.86
N LYS A 50 -4.51 10.25 -1.45
CA LYS A 50 -5.86 9.65 -1.41
C LYS A 50 -6.50 9.66 -0.02
N ASN A 51 -5.85 10.31 0.93
CA ASN A 51 -6.31 10.44 2.31
C ASN A 51 -6.65 9.08 2.95
N TYR A 52 -5.77 8.09 2.76
CA TYR A 52 -5.85 6.82 3.49
C TYR A 52 -5.17 6.95 4.86
N GLN A 53 -5.74 6.31 5.87
CA GLN A 53 -5.10 6.15 7.17
C GLN A 53 -4.17 4.94 7.15
N TYR A 54 -2.93 5.15 7.62
CA TYR A 54 -1.92 4.10 7.60
C TYR A 54 -0.90 4.22 8.72
N GLN A 55 -0.30 3.09 9.06
CA GLN A 55 0.87 3.00 9.94
C GLN A 55 2.04 2.41 9.15
N VAL A 56 3.25 2.90 9.42
CA VAL A 56 4.47 2.48 8.74
C VAL A 56 5.37 1.78 9.73
N ASP A 57 5.93 0.65 9.32
CA ASP A 57 6.99 -0.10 10.00
C ASP A 57 8.06 -0.47 8.96
N MET A 58 9.26 -0.91 9.36
CA MET A 58 10.47 -1.00 8.53
C MET A 58 10.26 -1.55 7.11
N LEU A 59 9.43 -2.58 6.96
CA LEU A 59 9.18 -3.25 5.65
C LEU A 59 7.70 -3.45 5.36
N LYS A 60 6.81 -2.78 6.10
CA LYS A 60 5.35 -2.95 5.94
C LYS A 60 4.59 -1.66 6.19
N ILE A 61 3.53 -1.46 5.41
CA ILE A 61 2.54 -0.41 5.64
C ILE A 61 1.22 -1.09 5.99
N GLN A 62 0.59 -0.70 7.10
CA GLN A 62 -0.72 -1.19 7.50
C GLN A 62 -1.76 -0.12 7.21
N LEU A 63 -2.66 -0.40 6.27
CA LEU A 63 -3.83 0.43 5.98
C LEU A 63 -4.99 0.05 6.88
N GLN A 64 -5.70 1.05 7.36
CA GLN A 64 -6.98 0.88 8.06
C GLN A 64 -8.13 1.09 7.07
N ALA A 65 -9.20 0.31 7.21
CA ALA A 65 -10.43 0.53 6.47
C ALA A 65 -10.95 1.95 6.71
N LYS A 66 -11.44 2.61 5.66
CA LYS A 66 -12.17 3.87 5.83
C LYS A 66 -13.52 3.56 6.48
N GLY A 67 -13.73 4.08 7.70
CA GLY A 67 -15.02 4.03 8.39
C GLY A 67 -16.08 4.90 7.72
#